data_AF-A0A8W8KWG8-F1
#
_entry.id   AF-A0A8W8KWG8-F1
#
_cell.length_a   1.000
_cell.length_b   1.000
_cell.length_c   1.000
_cell.angle_alpha   90.00
_cell.angle_beta   90.00
_cell.angle_gamma   90.00
#
_symmetry.space_group_name_H-M   'P 1'
#
loop_
_entity.id
_entity.type
_entity.pdbx_description
1 polymer ?
#
loop_
_entity_poly.entity_id
_entity_poly.type
_entity_poly.pdbx_seq_one_letter_code
_entity_poly.pdbx_strand_id
1 'polypeptide(L)'
;MKYLLESRFSSSDEDSSSDEEVNELASALSESIAKHITVKRQQKSANVDNSIFVLDKTPGNVPLKSPENDNKEKSSGKTNVKKSKKKTKKNYDGLSSYIHCNIDVMDPSTYKPKQGEHKKQKNKGKETKTDRVVQELMKKSVITPDFEKQDSLEPYEEGRRKQKLKRKKEKAMTKGKGWFDMKAPEMTDEAKMNLEMLKMRKALDPKRFYKNNDMKGLPKFFQFGKVVESAADFYHSRVPKKMRKANLVQELLADAEFRQYNKRKYVEIQEAKKKGDGPYKRMRRLKKKKKIN
;
A
#
# COMPACT_ATOMS: atom_id res chain seq x y z
N MET A 1 -81.76 20.53 -7.85
CA MET A 1 -80.86 20.59 -9.02
C MET A 1 -79.71 19.63 -8.78
N LYS A 2 -79.67 18.52 -9.54
CA LYS A 2 -78.61 17.51 -9.51
C LYS A 2 -77.46 18.01 -10.41
N TYR A 3 -76.25 18.14 -9.88
CA TYR A 3 -75.05 18.31 -10.69
C TYR A 3 -74.19 17.05 -10.52
N LEU A 4 -74.18 16.23 -11.58
CA LEU A 4 -73.24 15.13 -11.78
C LEU A 4 -71.95 15.71 -12.35
N LEU A 5 -70.83 15.55 -11.64
CA LEU A 5 -69.50 15.71 -12.21
C LEU A 5 -68.88 14.31 -12.31
N GLU A 6 -68.82 13.80 -13.54
CA GLU A 6 -68.09 12.59 -13.91
C GLU A 6 -66.64 12.96 -14.22
N SER A 7 -65.70 12.59 -13.34
CA SER A 7 -64.27 12.64 -13.62
C SER A 7 -63.88 11.41 -14.45
N ARG A 8 -63.75 11.60 -15.77
CA ARG A 8 -63.12 10.64 -16.69
C ARG A 8 -61.62 10.52 -16.39
N PHE A 9 -61.23 9.42 -15.78
CA PHE A 9 -59.85 8.94 -15.81
C PHE A 9 -59.63 8.24 -17.17
N SER A 10 -58.85 8.87 -18.04
CA SER A 10 -58.31 8.26 -19.26
C SER A 10 -56.98 7.62 -18.91
N SER A 11 -56.97 6.29 -18.78
CA SER A 11 -55.75 5.47 -18.74
C SER A 11 -55.27 5.33 -20.18
N SER A 12 -54.11 5.90 -20.48
CA SER A 12 -53.38 5.63 -21.72
C SER A 12 -52.29 4.63 -21.38
N ASP A 13 -52.55 3.37 -21.70
CA ASP A 13 -51.56 2.30 -21.78
C ASP A 13 -50.80 2.45 -23.10
N GLU A 14 -49.60 3.03 -23.09
CA GLU A 14 -48.58 2.84 -24.14
C GLU A 14 -47.23 3.29 -23.56
N ASP A 15 -46.39 2.33 -23.14
CA ASP A 15 -44.90 2.38 -23.09
C ASP A 15 -44.39 1.19 -22.25
N SER A 16 -44.40 -0.02 -22.82
CA SER A 16 -43.74 -1.22 -22.25
C SER A 16 -42.65 -1.82 -23.15
N SER A 17 -42.35 -1.19 -24.29
CA SER A 17 -41.40 -1.74 -25.27
C SER A 17 -39.93 -1.41 -24.99
N SER A 18 -39.64 -0.34 -24.24
CA SER A 18 -38.26 0.11 -23.99
C SER A 18 -37.58 -0.60 -22.81
N ASP A 19 -38.36 -1.09 -21.85
CA ASP A 19 -37.85 -1.77 -20.67
C ASP A 19 -37.44 -3.24 -20.94
N GLU A 20 -38.04 -3.88 -21.95
CA GLU A 20 -37.63 -5.23 -22.39
C GLU A 20 -36.29 -5.21 -23.13
N GLU A 21 -36.04 -4.21 -23.99
CA GLU A 21 -34.79 -4.09 -24.76
C GLU A 21 -33.57 -3.84 -23.85
N VAL A 22 -33.71 -3.01 -22.81
CA VAL A 22 -32.61 -2.76 -21.86
C VAL A 22 -32.28 -4.00 -21.02
N ASN A 23 -33.26 -4.87 -20.77
CA ASN A 23 -33.09 -6.09 -19.99
C ASN A 23 -32.44 -7.21 -20.82
N GLU A 24 -32.75 -7.29 -22.11
CA GLU A 24 -32.04 -8.14 -23.07
C GLU A 24 -30.58 -7.72 -23.24
N LEU A 25 -30.32 -6.42 -23.37
CA LEU A 25 -28.94 -5.90 -23.48
C LEU A 25 -28.13 -6.17 -22.20
N ALA A 26 -28.74 -6.03 -21.02
CA ALA A 26 -28.10 -6.36 -19.75
C ALA A 26 -27.76 -7.86 -19.63
N SER A 27 -28.67 -8.73 -20.07
CA SER A 27 -28.45 -10.18 -20.11
C SER A 27 -27.34 -10.55 -21.09
N ALA A 28 -27.34 -9.98 -22.30
CA ALA A 28 -26.31 -10.21 -23.31
C ALA A 28 -24.91 -9.75 -22.84
N LEU A 29 -24.83 -8.62 -22.13
CA LEU A 29 -23.58 -8.13 -21.54
C LEU A 29 -23.07 -9.08 -20.45
N SER A 30 -23.97 -9.58 -19.60
CA SER A 30 -23.61 -10.52 -18.54
C SER A 30 -23.07 -11.84 -19.10
N GLU A 31 -23.68 -12.35 -20.17
CA GLU A 31 -23.21 -13.55 -20.87
C GLU A 31 -21.87 -13.34 -21.57
N SER A 32 -21.66 -12.19 -22.21
CA SER A 32 -20.40 -11.83 -22.85
C SER A 32 -19.25 -11.77 -21.84
N ILE A 33 -19.50 -11.18 -20.66
CA ILE A 33 -18.53 -11.12 -19.57
C ILE A 33 -18.22 -12.53 -19.04
N ALA A 34 -19.24 -13.39 -18.87
CA ALA A 34 -19.06 -14.77 -18.43
C ALA A 34 -18.24 -15.60 -19.45
N LYS A 35 -18.51 -15.45 -20.75
CA LYS A 35 -17.74 -16.06 -21.85
C LYS A 35 -16.29 -15.57 -21.86
N HIS A 36 -16.05 -14.28 -21.62
CA HIS A 36 -14.68 -13.74 -21.56
C HIS A 36 -13.89 -14.27 -20.36
N ILE A 37 -14.52 -14.40 -19.19
CA ILE A 37 -13.87 -14.92 -17.97
C ILE A 37 -13.50 -16.39 -18.13
N THR A 38 -14.37 -17.21 -18.75
CA THR A 38 -14.11 -18.64 -18.98
C THR A 38 -12.97 -18.87 -19.97
N VAL A 39 -12.91 -18.12 -21.08
CA VAL A 39 -11.79 -18.18 -22.04
C VAL A 39 -10.46 -17.78 -21.39
N LYS A 40 -10.45 -16.72 -20.57
CA LYS A 40 -9.25 -16.33 -19.80
C LYS A 40 -8.79 -17.40 -18.81
N ARG A 41 -9.74 -18.14 -18.22
CA ARG A 41 -9.44 -19.22 -17.28
C ARG A 41 -8.85 -20.44 -17.99
N GLN A 42 -9.35 -20.78 -19.18
CA GLN A 42 -8.82 -21.86 -20.02
C GLN A 42 -7.41 -21.53 -20.57
N GLN A 43 -7.15 -20.27 -20.94
CA GLN A 43 -5.82 -19.83 -21.36
C GLN A 43 -4.77 -19.89 -20.23
N LYS A 44 -5.19 -19.75 -18.96
CA LYS A 44 -4.30 -19.90 -17.79
C LYS A 44 -3.99 -21.36 -17.44
N SER A 45 -4.92 -22.29 -17.67
CA SER A 45 -4.70 -23.71 -17.41
C SER A 45 -3.90 -24.42 -18.50
N ALA A 46 -3.87 -23.87 -19.72
CA ALA A 46 -3.06 -24.40 -20.83
C ALA A 46 -1.59 -23.95 -20.80
N ASN A 47 -1.19 -23.05 -19.89
CA ASN A 47 0.17 -22.55 -19.75
C ASN A 47 0.83 -23.08 -18.47
N VAL A 48 0.79 -24.41 -18.31
CA VAL A 48 1.61 -25.15 -17.36
C VAL A 48 2.32 -26.24 -18.16
N ASP A 49 3.27 -25.81 -18.98
CA ASP A 49 4.19 -26.74 -19.61
C ASP A 49 5.18 -27.22 -18.55
N ASN A 50 4.96 -28.47 -18.16
CA ASN A 50 5.91 -29.32 -17.47
C ASN A 50 7.16 -29.46 -18.35
N SER A 51 8.24 -28.75 -18.00
CA SER A 51 9.56 -29.07 -18.53
C SER A 51 10.65 -28.87 -17.50
N ILE A 52 11.21 -30.02 -17.10
CA ILE A 52 12.62 -30.25 -16.73
C ILE A 52 12.98 -30.01 -15.26
N PHE A 53 12.65 -31.06 -14.48
CA PHE A 53 13.45 -31.50 -13.35
C PHE A 53 14.87 -31.86 -13.81
N VAL A 54 15.89 -31.31 -13.14
CA VAL A 54 17.23 -31.88 -13.10
C VAL A 54 17.43 -32.41 -11.67
N LEU A 55 17.32 -33.73 -11.51
CA LEU A 55 17.77 -34.42 -10.30
C LEU A 55 19.28 -34.62 -10.41
N ASP A 56 20.05 -33.88 -9.61
CA ASP A 56 21.48 -34.12 -9.45
C ASP A 56 21.68 -35.29 -8.47
N LYS A 57 22.03 -36.47 -9.00
CA LYS A 57 22.41 -37.65 -8.21
C LYS A 57 23.93 -37.62 -7.98
N THR A 58 24.38 -36.86 -7.00
CA THR A 58 25.73 -37.01 -6.44
C THR A 58 25.64 -37.73 -5.08
N PRO A 59 26.15 -38.95 -4.92
CA PRO A 59 26.25 -39.59 -3.61
C PRO A 59 27.50 -39.05 -2.90
N GLY A 60 27.32 -37.97 -2.12
CA GLY A 60 28.39 -37.32 -1.37
C GLY A 60 28.01 -37.10 0.09
N ASN A 61 28.29 -38.09 0.92
CA ASN A 61 28.15 -38.08 2.37
C ASN A 61 29.07 -37.01 2.99
N VAL A 62 28.51 -35.95 3.58
CA VAL A 62 29.25 -35.01 4.44
C VAL A 62 28.37 -34.67 5.66
N PRO A 63 28.77 -35.01 6.90
CA PRO A 63 27.94 -34.75 8.08
C PRO A 63 27.91 -33.26 8.44
N LEU A 64 26.71 -32.72 8.60
CA LEU A 64 26.45 -31.40 9.20
C LEU A 64 26.85 -31.42 10.68
N LYS A 65 27.91 -30.69 11.04
CA LYS A 65 28.32 -30.44 12.43
C LYS A 65 27.54 -29.23 12.97
N SER A 66 26.84 -29.44 14.08
CA SER A 66 26.18 -28.42 14.90
C SER A 66 27.20 -27.38 15.42
N PRO A 67 26.81 -26.09 15.57
CA PRO A 67 27.72 -25.10 16.15
C PRO A 67 27.82 -25.29 17.66
N GLU A 68 28.98 -25.76 18.11
CA GLU A 68 29.42 -25.67 19.50
C GLU A 68 29.75 -24.21 19.85
N ASN A 69 29.35 -23.83 21.06
CA ASN A 69 29.63 -22.53 21.67
C ASN A 69 31.05 -22.53 22.22
N ASP A 70 31.92 -21.68 21.67
CA ASP A 70 33.20 -21.34 22.31
C ASP A 70 33.27 -19.84 22.56
N ASN A 71 32.88 -19.45 23.77
CA ASN A 71 33.31 -18.20 24.39
C ASN A 71 34.77 -18.35 24.81
N LYS A 72 35.67 -17.61 24.16
CA LYS A 72 37.04 -17.44 24.66
C LYS A 72 37.35 -15.96 24.78
N GLU A 73 37.30 -15.50 26.04
CA GLU A 73 37.82 -14.22 26.49
C GLU A 73 39.31 -14.10 26.12
N LYS A 74 39.68 -12.99 25.47
CA LYS A 74 41.04 -12.46 25.52
C LYS A 74 41.01 -10.94 25.60
N SER A 75 41.25 -10.47 26.81
CA SER A 75 41.83 -9.18 27.13
C SER A 75 43.20 -9.00 26.45
N SER A 76 43.47 -7.86 25.82
CA SER A 76 44.80 -7.25 25.83
C SER A 76 44.81 -5.85 25.22
N GLY A 77 45.24 -4.89 26.03
CA GLY A 77 46.26 -3.90 25.66
C GLY A 77 45.99 -2.98 24.47
N LYS A 78 45.52 -1.76 24.76
CA LYS A 78 45.70 -0.61 23.87
C LYS A 78 47.18 -0.22 23.87
N THR A 79 47.87 -0.41 22.76
CA THR A 79 49.15 0.27 22.47
C THR A 79 48.96 1.26 21.33
N ASN A 80 49.28 2.53 21.62
CA ASN A 80 49.31 3.61 20.65
C ASN A 80 50.57 3.47 19.78
N VAL A 81 50.40 3.22 18.48
CA VAL A 81 51.48 3.36 17.50
C VAL A 81 51.08 4.40 16.47
N LYS A 82 51.81 5.52 16.51
CA LYS A 82 51.78 6.61 15.52
C LYS A 82 52.10 6.04 14.14
N LYS A 83 51.15 6.06 13.21
CA LYS A 83 51.43 5.82 11.77
C LYS A 83 52.04 7.08 11.16
N SER A 84 53.35 7.04 10.93
CA SER A 84 54.06 7.95 10.05
C SER A 84 53.52 7.82 8.61
N LYS A 85 53.18 8.95 7.99
CA LYS A 85 52.83 9.03 6.57
C LYS A 85 54.10 8.80 5.73
N LYS A 86 54.34 7.58 5.26
CA LYS A 86 55.36 7.31 4.23
C LYS A 86 54.73 7.59 2.85
N LYS A 87 55.07 8.73 2.24
CA LYS A 87 54.77 9.00 0.82
C LYS A 87 55.64 8.08 -0.03
N THR A 88 55.04 7.06 -0.64
CA THR A 88 55.70 6.29 -1.71
C THR A 88 55.54 7.07 -3.00
N LYS A 89 56.64 7.64 -3.52
CA LYS A 89 56.74 8.09 -4.91
C LYS A 89 56.56 6.84 -5.78
N LYS A 90 55.55 6.82 -6.66
CA LYS A 90 55.50 5.85 -7.75
C LYS A 90 56.45 6.35 -8.83
N ASN A 91 57.51 5.58 -9.08
CA ASN A 91 58.34 5.72 -10.26
C ASN A 91 57.49 5.30 -11.47
N TYR A 92 57.46 6.14 -12.49
CA TYR A 92 56.93 5.77 -13.80
C TYR A 92 58.09 5.19 -14.59
N ASP A 93 58.27 3.88 -14.50
CA ASP A 93 59.14 3.14 -15.41
C ASP A 93 58.39 3.05 -16.75
N GLY A 94 58.89 3.78 -17.74
CA GLY A 94 58.40 3.75 -19.09
C GLY A 94 58.64 2.39 -19.71
N LEU A 95 57.56 1.68 -20.04
CA LEU A 95 57.57 0.60 -21.00
C LEU A 95 56.39 0.78 -21.95
N SER A 96 56.73 0.71 -23.22
CA SER A 96 55.96 1.00 -24.42
C SER A 96 54.66 0.23 -24.55
N SER A 97 53.56 0.95 -24.79
CA SER A 97 52.46 0.44 -25.60
C SER A 97 51.75 1.60 -26.31
N TYR A 98 52.52 2.36 -27.08
CA TYR A 98 51.98 3.18 -28.15
C TYR A 98 51.71 2.23 -29.31
N ILE A 99 50.47 1.75 -29.44
CA ILE A 99 50.02 1.12 -30.68
C ILE A 99 49.86 2.26 -31.68
N HIS A 100 50.81 2.39 -32.60
CA HIS A 100 50.62 3.22 -33.79
C HIS A 100 49.43 2.66 -34.56
N CYS A 101 48.27 3.32 -34.46
CA CYS A 101 47.23 3.15 -35.45
C CYS A 101 47.67 3.91 -36.71
N ASN A 102 48.00 3.17 -37.77
CA ASN A 102 48.17 3.72 -39.12
C ASN A 102 46.80 4.13 -39.69
N ILE A 103 46.16 5.09 -39.03
CA ILE A 103 45.07 5.88 -39.56
C ILE A 103 45.59 7.29 -39.53
N ASP A 104 45.90 7.81 -40.72
CA ASP A 104 46.18 9.21 -40.91
C ASP A 104 44.94 9.97 -40.43
N VAL A 105 45.08 10.64 -39.29
CA VAL A 105 44.10 11.62 -38.82
C VAL A 105 44.13 12.74 -39.86
N MET A 106 43.20 12.65 -40.81
CA MET A 106 42.93 13.68 -41.79
C MET A 106 42.90 15.06 -41.12
N ASP A 107 43.59 16.02 -41.71
CA ASP A 107 43.63 17.42 -41.27
C ASP A 107 42.21 17.94 -40.98
N PRO A 108 41.98 18.66 -39.85
CA PRO A 108 40.66 19.18 -39.50
C PRO A 108 40.07 20.17 -40.53
N SER A 109 40.87 20.62 -41.49
CA SER A 109 40.47 21.56 -42.54
C SER A 109 39.80 20.90 -43.76
N THR A 110 39.88 19.58 -43.91
CA THR A 110 39.31 18.86 -45.07
C THR A 110 37.99 18.15 -44.77
N TYR A 111 37.54 18.12 -43.52
CA TYR A 111 36.22 17.60 -43.16
C TYR A 111 35.13 18.59 -43.55
N LYS A 112 34.64 18.50 -44.79
CA LYS A 112 33.39 19.14 -45.19
C LYS A 112 32.24 18.29 -44.63
N PRO A 113 31.50 18.74 -43.59
CA PRO A 113 30.28 18.05 -43.22
C PRO A 113 29.36 18.10 -44.45
N LYS A 114 28.98 16.94 -44.97
CA LYS A 114 27.85 16.89 -45.90
C LYS A 114 26.63 17.37 -45.10
N GLN A 115 26.28 18.65 -45.25
CA GLN A 115 24.98 19.15 -44.83
C GLN A 115 23.94 18.52 -45.75
N GLY A 116 23.59 17.27 -45.44
CA GLY A 116 22.34 16.71 -45.88
C GLY A 116 21.25 17.50 -45.17
N GLU A 117 20.57 18.37 -45.90
CA GLU A 117 19.28 18.89 -45.48
C GLU A 117 18.35 17.70 -45.24
N HIS A 118 18.25 17.23 -44.00
CA HIS A 118 17.17 16.34 -43.61
C HIS A 118 15.89 17.18 -43.61
N LYS A 119 15.30 17.34 -44.79
CA LYS A 119 13.92 17.81 -44.94
C LYS A 119 13.04 16.90 -44.10
N LYS A 120 12.59 17.39 -42.94
CA LYS A 120 11.51 16.75 -42.17
C LYS A 120 10.24 16.86 -43.01
N GLN A 121 10.06 15.91 -43.93
CA GLN A 121 8.78 15.70 -44.58
C GLN A 121 7.79 15.31 -43.48
N LYS A 122 6.93 16.26 -43.08
CA LYS A 122 5.75 15.98 -42.25
C LYS A 122 4.73 15.26 -43.13
N ASN A 123 5.00 14.01 -43.49
CA ASN A 123 3.99 13.16 -44.08
C ASN A 123 3.06 12.75 -42.94
N LYS A 124 1.86 13.35 -42.88
CA LYS A 124 0.74 12.85 -42.07
C LYS A 124 0.28 11.52 -42.68
N GLY A 125 1.09 10.48 -42.52
CA GLY A 125 0.78 9.12 -42.96
C GLY A 125 -0.27 8.52 -42.03
N LYS A 126 -1.35 7.99 -42.59
CA LYS A 126 -2.28 7.12 -41.88
C LYS A 126 -1.53 5.82 -41.56
N GLU A 127 -1.48 5.44 -40.28
CA GLU A 127 -0.86 4.19 -39.82
C GLU A 127 -1.40 3.00 -40.61
N THR A 128 -0.51 2.24 -41.24
CA THR A 128 -0.88 1.03 -41.96
C THR A 128 -1.11 -0.12 -40.97
N LYS A 129 -1.92 -1.12 -41.32
CA LYS A 129 -2.20 -2.27 -40.43
C LYS A 129 -0.91 -3.00 -40.01
N THR A 130 0.10 -3.00 -40.87
CA THR A 130 1.44 -3.54 -40.62
C THR A 130 2.20 -2.76 -39.55
N ASP A 131 2.04 -1.43 -39.48
CA ASP A 131 2.68 -0.60 -38.46
C ASP A 131 2.14 -0.92 -37.06
N ARG A 132 0.85 -1.25 -36.95
CA ARG A 132 0.24 -1.66 -35.67
C ARG A 132 0.78 -3.00 -35.18
N VAL A 133 0.93 -3.98 -36.08
CA VAL A 133 1.52 -5.28 -35.76
C VAL A 133 2.99 -5.12 -35.33
N VAL A 134 3.76 -4.29 -36.05
CA VAL A 134 5.15 -3.99 -35.69
C VAL A 134 5.24 -3.25 -34.36
N GLN A 135 4.37 -2.26 -34.10
CA GLN A 135 4.31 -1.58 -32.80
C GLN A 135 3.93 -2.54 -31.68
N GLU A 136 3.02 -3.49 -31.90
CA GLU A 136 2.67 -4.52 -30.93
C GLU A 136 3.82 -5.49 -30.63
N LEU A 137 4.62 -5.85 -31.64
CA LEU A 137 5.84 -6.63 -31.47
C LEU A 137 6.93 -5.82 -30.73
N MET A 138 7.12 -4.56 -31.10
CA MET A 138 8.10 -3.65 -30.50
C MET A 138 7.79 -3.32 -29.04
N LYS A 139 6.50 -3.33 -28.64
CA LYS A 139 6.06 -3.15 -27.24
C LYS A 139 6.63 -4.20 -26.27
N LYS A 140 7.00 -5.39 -26.77
CA LYS A 140 7.62 -6.47 -25.96
C LYS A 140 9.16 -6.42 -25.99
N SER A 141 9.75 -5.57 -26.83
CA SER A 141 11.19 -5.49 -26.99
C SER A 141 11.83 -4.62 -25.89
N VAL A 142 13.12 -4.83 -25.64
CA VAL A 142 13.91 -4.03 -24.67
C VAL A 142 14.17 -2.60 -25.18
N ILE A 143 14.08 -2.40 -26.51
CA ILE A 143 14.33 -1.13 -27.18
C ILE A 143 13.00 -0.38 -27.29
N THR A 144 12.66 0.37 -26.25
CA THR A 144 11.51 1.27 -26.27
C THR A 144 11.87 2.59 -26.98
N PRO A 145 10.92 3.35 -27.53
CA PRO A 145 11.22 4.65 -28.15
C PRO A 145 11.81 5.67 -27.15
N ASP A 146 11.64 5.45 -25.84
CA ASP A 146 12.27 6.24 -24.78
C ASP A 146 13.66 5.72 -24.36
N PHE A 147 14.12 4.60 -24.95
CA PHE A 147 15.44 4.01 -24.69
C PHE A 147 16.58 4.95 -25.08
N GLU A 148 16.40 5.73 -26.15
CA GLU A 148 17.38 6.73 -26.61
C GLU A 148 17.58 7.88 -25.61
N LYS A 149 16.62 8.09 -24.69
CA LYS A 149 16.69 9.15 -23.67
C LYS A 149 17.38 8.68 -22.37
N GLN A 150 17.65 7.37 -22.23
CA GLN A 150 18.29 6.81 -21.05
C GLN A 150 19.81 6.92 -21.20
N ASP A 151 20.47 7.76 -20.40
CA ASP A 151 21.93 7.92 -20.42
C ASP A 151 22.69 6.64 -20.03
N SER A 152 22.05 5.72 -19.31
CA SER A 152 22.63 4.44 -18.92
C SER A 152 21.56 3.36 -18.78
N LEU A 153 21.87 2.14 -19.20
CA LEU A 153 20.99 0.99 -19.05
C LEU A 153 20.83 0.58 -17.58
N GLU A 154 19.64 0.08 -17.22
CA GLU A 154 19.45 -0.54 -15.92
C GLU A 154 20.40 -1.76 -15.79
N PRO A 155 21.18 -1.87 -14.70
CA PRO A 155 22.04 -3.03 -14.50
C PRO A 155 21.23 -4.32 -14.41
N TYR A 156 21.67 -5.36 -15.12
CA TYR A 156 21.05 -6.67 -15.13
C TYR A 156 20.89 -7.26 -13.71
N GLU A 157 21.89 -7.05 -12.86
CA GLU A 157 21.85 -7.42 -11.44
C GLU A 157 21.95 -6.19 -10.54
N GLU A 158 21.18 -6.22 -9.46
CA GLU A 158 21.25 -5.15 -8.47
C GLU A 158 22.57 -5.19 -7.69
N GLY A 159 23.30 -4.07 -7.72
CA GLY A 159 24.51 -3.95 -6.92
C GLY A 159 24.26 -4.23 -5.43
N ARG A 160 25.24 -4.87 -4.76
CA ARG A 160 25.15 -5.27 -3.33
C ARG A 160 24.63 -4.18 -2.39
N ARG A 161 24.95 -2.90 -2.66
CA ARG A 161 24.44 -1.75 -1.89
C ARG A 161 22.93 -1.55 -2.03
N LYS A 162 22.40 -1.65 -3.27
CA LYS A 162 20.96 -1.53 -3.54
C LYS A 162 20.20 -2.66 -2.85
N GLN A 163 20.68 -3.91 -2.96
CA GLN A 163 20.10 -5.06 -2.27
C GLN A 163 20.10 -4.89 -0.74
N LYS A 164 21.21 -4.40 -0.15
CA LYS A 164 21.27 -4.12 1.30
C LYS A 164 20.27 -3.04 1.72
N LEU A 165 20.05 -2.03 0.90
CA LEU A 165 19.04 -0.99 1.15
C LEU A 165 17.62 -1.56 1.07
N LYS A 166 17.32 -2.40 0.08
CA LYS A 166 16.01 -3.08 -0.04
C LYS A 166 15.71 -3.94 1.19
N ARG A 167 16.65 -4.78 1.61
CA ARG A 167 16.54 -5.58 2.84
C ARG A 167 16.31 -4.73 4.09
N LYS A 168 16.92 -3.54 4.18
CA LYS A 168 16.67 -2.60 5.28
C LYS A 168 15.25 -2.04 5.23
N LYS A 169 14.74 -1.70 4.04
CA LYS A 169 13.36 -1.22 3.86
C LYS A 169 12.33 -2.29 4.24
N GLU A 170 12.52 -3.52 3.76
CA GLU A 170 11.67 -4.67 4.10
C GLU A 170 11.62 -4.94 5.62
N LYS A 171 12.79 -4.89 6.28
CA LYS A 171 12.90 -5.01 7.74
C LYS A 171 12.25 -3.84 8.49
N ALA A 172 12.20 -2.64 7.92
CA ALA A 172 11.58 -1.48 8.56
C ALA A 172 10.05 -1.49 8.45
N MET A 173 9.52 -2.19 7.43
CA MET A 173 8.08 -2.41 7.20
C MET A 173 7.49 -3.51 8.09
N THR A 174 8.33 -4.40 8.61
CA THR A 174 7.93 -5.53 9.44
C THR A 174 8.47 -5.35 10.87
N LYS A 175 7.82 -5.99 11.84
CA LYS A 175 8.30 -6.01 13.23
C LYS A 175 9.48 -6.99 13.42
N GLY A 176 9.81 -7.76 12.38
CA GLY A 176 10.91 -8.72 12.31
C GLY A 176 10.53 -10.16 12.66
N LYS A 177 11.46 -11.08 12.44
CA LYS A 177 11.25 -12.54 12.56
C LYS A 177 10.84 -13.00 13.96
N GLY A 178 11.29 -12.30 15.01
CA GLY A 178 10.90 -12.58 16.39
C GLY A 178 9.42 -12.32 16.69
N TRP A 179 8.71 -11.66 15.77
CA TRP A 179 7.27 -11.44 15.84
C TRP A 179 6.61 -11.73 14.49
N PHE A 180 6.93 -12.90 13.93
CA PHE A 180 6.34 -13.48 12.71
C PHE A 180 6.23 -12.49 11.54
N ASP A 181 7.19 -11.58 11.40
CA ASP A 181 7.25 -10.56 10.35
C ASP A 181 5.93 -9.76 10.20
N MET A 182 5.30 -9.43 11.33
CA MET A 182 4.06 -8.64 11.34
C MET A 182 4.26 -7.31 10.60
N LYS A 183 3.50 -7.12 9.51
CA LYS A 183 3.53 -5.92 8.68
C LYS A 183 2.89 -4.73 9.39
N ALA A 184 3.38 -3.53 9.13
CA ALA A 184 2.71 -2.29 9.52
C ALA A 184 1.55 -2.00 8.54
N PRO A 185 0.28 -2.01 8.99
CA PRO A 185 -0.83 -1.58 8.15
C PRO A 185 -0.81 -0.08 7.92
N GLU A 186 -1.55 0.36 6.90
CA GLU A 186 -1.82 1.77 6.67
C GLU A 186 -2.74 2.32 7.77
N MET A 187 -2.46 3.54 8.22
CA MET A 187 -3.27 4.23 9.23
C MET A 187 -4.50 4.84 8.56
N THR A 188 -5.50 4.01 8.26
CA THR A 188 -6.82 4.49 7.83
C THR A 188 -7.53 5.18 9.00
N ASP A 189 -8.50 6.05 8.70
CA ASP A 189 -9.24 6.76 9.74
C ASP A 189 -10.00 5.79 10.65
N GLU A 190 -10.58 4.73 10.10
CA GLU A 190 -11.23 3.67 10.87
C GLU A 190 -10.26 2.95 11.82
N ALA A 191 -9.06 2.63 11.33
CA ALA A 191 -8.03 2.00 12.14
C ALA A 191 -7.60 2.92 13.28
N LYS A 192 -7.44 4.22 13.00
CA LYS A 192 -7.11 5.23 13.99
C LYS A 192 -8.20 5.36 15.06
N MET A 193 -9.47 5.46 14.66
CA MET A 193 -10.61 5.52 15.59
C MET A 193 -10.66 4.30 16.51
N ASN A 194 -10.45 3.10 15.96
CA ASN A 194 -10.42 1.86 16.75
C ASN A 194 -9.27 1.86 17.76
N LEU A 195 -8.06 2.27 17.35
CA LEU A 195 -6.90 2.32 18.24
C LEU A 195 -7.04 3.41 19.33
N GLU A 196 -7.63 4.55 18.98
CA GLU A 196 -7.92 5.62 19.95
C GLU A 196 -8.94 5.18 20.98
N MET A 197 -10.01 4.48 20.57
CA MET A 197 -11.00 3.95 21.50
C MET A 197 -10.38 2.90 22.43
N LEU A 198 -9.48 2.03 21.96
CA LEU A 198 -8.71 1.12 22.83
C LEU A 198 -7.84 1.88 23.83
N LYS A 199 -7.21 2.98 23.41
CA LYS A 199 -6.45 3.86 24.30
C LYS A 199 -7.35 4.49 25.37
N MET A 200 -8.57 4.85 25.01
CA MET A 200 -9.55 5.47 25.92
C MET A 200 -10.42 4.46 26.69
N ARG A 201 -10.13 3.15 26.62
CA ARG A 201 -10.96 2.08 27.22
C ARG A 201 -11.35 2.28 28.69
N LYS A 202 -10.51 2.98 29.46
CA LYS A 202 -10.75 3.32 30.87
C LYS A 202 -11.96 4.23 31.09
N ALA A 203 -12.30 5.06 30.11
CA ALA A 203 -13.41 6.00 30.19
C ALA A 203 -14.71 5.44 29.57
N LEU A 204 -14.65 4.30 28.88
CA LEU A 204 -15.79 3.74 28.16
C LEU A 204 -16.84 3.14 29.09
N ASP A 205 -16.39 2.34 30.07
CA ASP A 205 -17.27 1.67 31.02
C ASP A 205 -16.92 2.11 32.45
N PRO A 206 -17.83 2.75 33.19
CA PRO A 206 -17.58 3.17 34.57
C PRO A 206 -17.38 2.00 35.54
N LYS A 207 -17.82 0.79 35.19
CA LYS A 207 -17.74 -0.40 36.05
C LYS A 207 -16.44 -1.18 35.85
N ARG A 208 -15.71 -0.94 34.76
CA ARG A 208 -14.50 -1.70 34.41
C ARG A 208 -13.26 -0.80 34.49
N PHE A 209 -12.38 -1.13 35.43
CA PHE A 209 -11.09 -0.47 35.57
C PHE A 209 -9.99 -1.29 34.91
N TYR A 210 -9.33 -0.71 33.92
CA TYR A 210 -8.18 -1.32 33.25
C TYR A 210 -6.87 -0.72 33.76
N LYS A 211 -5.79 -1.48 33.61
CA LYS A 211 -4.43 -0.95 33.75
C LYS A 211 -4.20 0.21 32.77
N ASN A 212 -3.50 1.23 33.25
CA ASN A 212 -3.15 2.41 32.44
C ASN A 212 -2.28 1.99 31.23
N ASN A 213 -2.33 2.78 30.16
CA ASN A 213 -1.55 2.52 28.95
C ASN A 213 -0.14 3.11 29.11
N ASP A 214 0.88 2.28 28.90
CA ASP A 214 2.29 2.69 29.00
C ASP A 214 2.76 3.46 27.76
N MET A 215 2.08 3.27 26.62
CA MET A 215 2.43 3.90 25.34
C MET A 215 1.76 5.27 25.19
N LYS A 216 2.57 6.31 24.94
CA LYS A 216 2.08 7.68 24.70
C LYS A 216 1.34 7.81 23.35
N GLY A 217 1.82 7.11 22.31
CA GLY A 217 1.28 7.15 20.95
C GLY A 217 0.52 5.88 20.55
N LEU A 218 -0.04 5.89 19.33
CA LEU A 218 -0.65 4.72 18.71
C LEU A 218 0.45 3.71 18.30
N PRO A 219 0.20 2.40 18.39
CA PRO A 219 1.17 1.39 17.99
C PRO A 219 1.42 1.43 16.48
N LYS A 220 2.69 1.33 16.06
CA LYS A 220 3.08 1.31 14.63
C LYS A 220 2.71 0.01 13.92
N PHE A 221 2.86 -1.12 14.61
CA PHE A 221 2.57 -2.45 14.06
C PHE A 221 1.38 -3.03 14.81
N PHE A 222 0.30 -3.31 14.08
CA PHE A 222 -0.93 -3.87 14.62
C PHE A 222 -1.62 -4.73 13.57
N GLN A 223 -2.55 -5.58 14.00
CA GLN A 223 -3.45 -6.34 13.13
C GLN A 223 -4.82 -6.36 13.79
N PHE A 224 -5.87 -6.25 12.99
CA PHE A 224 -7.23 -6.46 13.47
C PHE A 224 -7.62 -7.91 13.23
N GLY A 225 -7.95 -8.61 14.32
CA GLY A 225 -8.45 -9.97 14.29
C GLY A 225 -9.91 -10.02 14.73
N LYS A 226 -10.61 -11.08 14.32
CA LYS A 226 -11.95 -11.40 14.79
C LYS A 226 -11.88 -12.64 15.66
N VAL A 227 -12.58 -12.63 16.79
CA VAL A 227 -12.69 -13.80 17.65
C VAL A 227 -13.54 -14.85 16.94
N VAL A 228 -12.98 -16.05 16.79
CA VAL A 228 -13.71 -17.23 16.30
C VAL A 228 -14.28 -17.94 17.51
N GLU A 229 -15.60 -18.08 17.53
CA GLU A 229 -16.33 -18.69 18.64
C GLU A 229 -16.02 -20.19 18.71
N SER A 230 -15.90 -20.71 19.93
CA SER A 230 -15.74 -22.15 20.15
C SER A 230 -17.07 -22.87 19.93
N ALA A 231 -17.02 -24.10 19.42
CA ALA A 231 -18.22 -24.93 19.26
C ALA A 231 -18.85 -25.34 20.61
N ALA A 232 -18.10 -25.26 21.72
CA ALA A 232 -18.54 -25.71 23.03
C ALA A 232 -19.53 -24.77 23.73
N ASP A 233 -19.51 -23.47 23.46
CA ASP A 233 -20.38 -22.49 24.13
C ASP A 233 -21.22 -21.72 23.11
N PHE A 234 -22.44 -22.21 22.88
CA PHE A 234 -23.37 -21.66 21.89
C PHE A 234 -24.22 -20.51 22.42
N TYR A 235 -24.56 -20.50 23.71
CA TYR A 235 -25.61 -19.64 24.23
C TYR A 235 -25.10 -18.35 24.88
N HIS A 236 -23.89 -18.34 25.45
CA HIS A 236 -23.42 -17.21 26.25
C HIS A 236 -22.38 -16.34 25.54
N SER A 237 -21.31 -16.96 25.02
CA SER A 237 -20.23 -16.21 24.37
C SER A 237 -20.53 -15.84 22.92
N ARG A 238 -21.50 -16.49 22.28
CA ARG A 238 -21.79 -16.34 20.85
C ARG A 238 -22.58 -15.06 20.56
N VAL A 239 -22.00 -14.18 19.75
CA VAL A 239 -22.67 -12.94 19.34
C VAL A 239 -23.56 -13.22 18.13
N PRO A 240 -24.85 -12.87 18.13
CA PRO A 240 -25.74 -13.11 16.99
C PRO A 240 -25.31 -12.28 15.77
N LYS A 241 -25.57 -12.79 14.56
CA LYS A 241 -25.13 -12.18 13.28
C LYS A 241 -25.50 -10.70 13.15
N LYS A 242 -26.65 -10.29 13.68
CA LYS A 242 -27.14 -8.88 13.63
C LYS A 242 -26.26 -7.91 14.43
N MET A 243 -25.72 -8.38 15.56
CA MET A 243 -24.87 -7.60 16.45
C MET A 243 -23.40 -7.58 16.01
N ARG A 244 -22.96 -8.55 15.21
CA ARG A 244 -21.60 -8.58 14.63
C ARG A 244 -21.40 -7.41 13.67
N LYS A 245 -20.51 -6.48 14.01
CA LYS A 245 -20.10 -5.36 13.15
C LYS A 245 -18.70 -5.57 12.59
N ALA A 246 -18.32 -4.73 11.63
CA ALA A 246 -16.99 -4.78 11.01
C ALA A 246 -15.91 -4.21 11.95
N ASN A 247 -16.23 -3.11 12.63
CA ASN A 247 -15.32 -2.36 13.48
C ASN A 247 -15.78 -2.36 14.95
N LEU A 248 -14.82 -2.27 15.87
CA LEU A 248 -15.09 -2.23 17.32
C LEU A 248 -15.85 -0.95 17.71
N VAL A 249 -15.52 0.19 17.07
CA VAL A 249 -16.29 1.44 17.26
C VAL A 249 -17.74 1.30 16.81
N GLN A 250 -18.01 0.57 15.72
CA GLN A 250 -19.38 0.37 15.23
C GLN A 250 -20.20 -0.52 16.17
N GLU A 251 -19.57 -1.54 16.74
CA GLU A 251 -20.19 -2.38 17.77
C GLU A 251 -20.58 -1.55 18.99
N LEU A 252 -19.67 -0.69 19.44
CA LEU A 252 -19.90 0.20 20.57
C LEU A 252 -21.00 1.24 20.31
N LEU A 253 -21.11 1.75 19.09
CA LEU A 253 -22.19 2.67 18.69
C LEU A 253 -23.54 1.97 18.56
N ALA A 254 -23.57 0.66 18.27
CA ALA A 254 -24.79 -0.10 18.20
C ALA A 254 -25.43 -0.28 19.59
N ASP A 255 -24.62 -0.37 20.65
CA ASP A 255 -25.09 -0.48 22.03
C ASP A 255 -25.91 0.75 22.45
N ALA A 256 -27.12 0.50 22.94
CA ALA A 256 -28.04 1.53 23.38
C ALA A 256 -27.64 2.10 24.75
N GLU A 257 -27.17 1.25 25.67
CA GLU A 257 -26.81 1.65 27.04
C GLU A 257 -25.60 2.58 27.01
N PHE A 258 -24.59 2.21 26.23
CA PHE A 258 -23.40 3.03 26.01
C PHE A 258 -23.76 4.42 25.48
N ARG A 259 -24.66 4.51 24.48
CA ARG A 259 -25.11 5.79 23.92
C ARG A 259 -25.82 6.65 24.95
N GLN A 260 -26.73 6.07 25.72
CA GLN A 260 -27.48 6.80 26.75
C GLN A 260 -26.54 7.34 27.84
N TYR A 261 -25.65 6.49 28.36
CA TYR A 261 -24.70 6.86 29.39
C TYR A 261 -23.78 8.00 28.93
N ASN A 262 -23.18 7.87 27.74
CA ASN A 262 -22.27 8.88 27.22
C ASN A 262 -22.97 10.19 26.88
N LYS A 263 -24.19 10.14 26.33
CA LYS A 263 -24.97 11.35 26.09
C LYS A 263 -25.21 12.10 27.40
N ARG A 264 -25.65 11.39 28.45
CA ARG A 264 -25.86 11.97 29.78
C ARG A 264 -24.59 12.59 30.35
N LYS A 265 -23.48 11.82 30.37
CA LYS A 265 -22.20 12.30 30.90
C LYS A 265 -21.59 13.42 30.08
N TYR A 266 -21.74 13.40 28.77
CA TYR A 266 -21.32 14.49 27.91
C TYR A 266 -22.04 15.79 28.25
N VAL A 267 -23.38 15.77 28.38
CA VAL A 267 -24.16 16.96 28.76
C VAL A 267 -23.73 17.49 30.13
N GLU A 268 -23.58 16.61 31.13
CA GLU A 268 -23.10 16.97 32.47
C GLU A 268 -21.73 17.67 32.43
N ILE A 269 -20.78 17.11 31.67
CA ILE A 269 -19.44 17.71 31.49
C ILE A 269 -19.52 19.05 30.76
N GLN A 270 -20.35 19.16 29.73
CA GLN A 270 -20.53 20.41 28.98
C GLN A 270 -21.14 21.51 29.86
N GLU A 271 -22.14 21.18 30.68
CA GLU A 271 -22.71 22.11 31.65
C GLU A 271 -21.71 22.53 32.72
N ALA A 272 -20.93 21.59 33.25
CA ALA A 272 -19.87 21.87 34.20
C ALA A 272 -18.80 22.81 33.60
N LYS A 273 -18.38 22.57 32.36
CA LYS A 273 -17.45 23.45 31.64
C LYS A 273 -18.04 24.85 31.41
N LYS A 274 -19.31 24.93 30.97
CA LYS A 274 -20.02 26.21 30.77
C LYS A 274 -20.11 27.02 32.06
N LYS A 275 -20.32 26.40 33.22
CA LYS A 275 -20.34 27.09 34.54
C LYS A 275 -19.00 27.75 34.89
N GLY A 276 -17.88 27.22 34.38
CA GLY A 276 -16.54 27.80 34.57
C GLY A 276 -16.21 28.95 33.61
N ASP A 277 -16.98 29.09 32.53
CA ASP A 277 -16.68 29.96 31.39
C ASP A 277 -16.99 31.44 31.67
N GLY A 278 -16.25 32.33 31.00
CA GLY A 278 -16.35 33.78 31.12
C GLY A 278 -17.76 34.34 30.89
N PRO A 279 -18.53 33.87 29.87
CA PRO A 279 -19.90 34.31 29.64
C PRO A 279 -20.84 33.94 30.79
N TYR A 280 -20.73 32.74 31.37
CA TYR A 280 -21.53 32.33 32.52
C TYR A 280 -21.21 33.17 33.76
N LYS A 281 -19.92 33.44 34.02
CA LYS A 281 -19.48 34.34 35.09
C LYS A 281 -20.00 35.78 34.89
N ARG A 282 -19.98 36.28 33.65
CA ARG A 282 -20.53 37.60 33.29
C ARG A 282 -22.04 37.67 33.52
N MET A 283 -22.79 36.66 33.09
CA MET A 283 -24.23 36.54 33.32
C MET A 283 -24.57 36.51 34.82
N ARG A 284 -23.80 35.75 35.62
CA ARG A 284 -23.98 35.68 37.07
C ARG A 284 -23.73 37.03 37.75
N ARG A 285 -22.72 37.79 37.30
CA ARG A 285 -22.45 39.16 37.78
C ARG A 285 -23.59 40.11 37.44
N LEU A 286 -24.11 40.07 36.21
CA LEU A 286 -25.26 40.86 35.77
C LEU A 286 -26.52 40.57 36.60
N LYS A 287 -26.81 39.28 36.85
CA LYS A 287 -27.95 38.88 37.71
C LYS A 287 -27.80 39.33 39.15
N LYS A 288 -26.59 39.40 39.71
CA LYS A 288 -26.35 39.93 41.06
C LYS A 288 -26.61 41.44 41.13
N LYS A 289 -26.15 42.22 40.14
CA LYS A 289 -26.38 43.68 40.09
C LYS A 289 -27.86 44.03 40.01
N LYS A 290 -28.65 43.26 39.25
CA LYS A 290 -30.11 43.45 39.12
C LYS A 290 -30.93 43.14 40.38
N LYS A 291 -30.35 42.47 41.39
CA LYS A 291 -31.02 42.16 42.66
C LYS A 291 -30.75 43.18 43.77
N ILE A 292 -29.86 44.14 43.52
CA ILE A 292 -29.42 45.14 44.51
C ILE A 292 -30.17 46.47 44.30
N ASN A 293 -30.88 46.63 43.17
CA ASN A 293 -31.89 47.66 42.95
C ASN A 293 -33.28 47.05 43.10
#